data_AF-A0A6P2E8F4-F1
#
_entry.id   AF-A0A6P2E8F4-F1
#
_cell.length_a   1.000
_cell.length_b   1.000
_cell.length_c   1.000
_cell.angle_alpha   90.00
_cell.angle_beta   90.00
_cell.angle_gamma   90.00
#
_symmetry.space_group_name_H-M   'P 1'
#
loop_
_entity.id
_entity.type
_entity.pdbx_description
1 polymer ?
#
loop_
_entity_poly.entity_id
_entity_poly.type
_entity_poly.pdbx_seq_one_letter_code
_entity_poly.pdbx_strand_id
1 'polypeptide(L)'
;MSAIESLLGPDPGAHAGEPARTPRTLLVDTDVLIHLQEDESREEVTLYSVPGSMQEVAWLSERTEAWSHVLPHPAQEQSVCTLTVNHETREVFLSETWPRAALDQVTLGEELNTHAERHRLWRRMLLVPQDGGVEPSPSLL
;
A
#
# COMPACT_ATOMS: atom_id res chain seq x y z
N MET A 1 10.12 3.31 -22.89
CA MET A 1 10.39 4.39 -21.93
C MET A 1 9.48 4.13 -20.76
N SER A 2 10.01 3.99 -19.55
CA SER A 2 9.19 3.62 -18.40
C SER A 2 8.09 4.65 -18.16
N ALA A 3 6.90 4.19 -17.79
CA ALA A 3 5.82 5.04 -17.32
C ALA A 3 6.27 5.95 -16.18
N ILE A 4 6.95 5.37 -15.20
CA ILE A 4 7.41 6.05 -14.00
C ILE A 4 8.47 7.09 -14.37
N GLU A 5 9.40 6.78 -15.27
CA GLU A 5 10.36 7.76 -15.79
C GLU A 5 9.68 8.92 -16.51
N SER A 6 8.61 8.65 -17.25
CA SER A 6 7.84 9.70 -17.94
C SER A 6 7.09 10.61 -16.97
N LEU A 7 6.68 10.07 -15.82
CA LEU A 7 5.92 10.80 -14.79
C LEU A 7 6.81 11.61 -13.85
N LEU A 8 7.98 11.07 -13.50
CA LEU A 8 8.85 11.59 -12.44
C LEU A 8 10.25 12.01 -12.93
N GLY A 9 10.53 11.84 -14.22
CA GLY A 9 11.88 12.00 -14.77
C GLY A 9 12.77 10.78 -14.48
N PRO A 10 14.05 10.81 -14.88
CA PRO A 10 14.99 9.73 -14.59
C PRO A 10 15.16 9.54 -13.07
N ASP A 11 15.44 8.30 -12.65
CA ASP A 11 15.77 8.03 -11.25
C ASP A 11 17.22 8.50 -10.96
N PRO A 12 17.42 9.49 -10.06
CA PRO A 12 18.76 9.96 -9.72
C PRO A 12 19.61 8.92 -8.98
N GLY A 13 19.00 7.88 -8.40
CA GLY A 13 19.67 6.80 -7.69
C GLY A 13 19.93 5.55 -8.54
N ALA A 14 19.34 5.44 -9.73
CA ALA A 14 19.47 4.25 -10.56
C ALA A 14 20.90 4.11 -11.09
N HIS A 15 21.53 2.98 -10.75
CA HIS A 15 22.82 2.64 -11.34
C HIS A 15 22.61 2.07 -12.74
N ALA A 16 23.45 2.47 -13.69
CA ALA A 16 23.41 1.95 -15.06
C ALA A 16 23.52 0.43 -15.05
N GLY A 17 22.42 -0.26 -15.36
CA GLY A 17 22.33 -1.73 -15.39
C GLY A 17 21.44 -2.35 -14.32
N GLU A 18 20.79 -1.57 -13.44
CA GLU A 18 19.73 -2.11 -12.60
C GLU A 18 18.52 -2.53 -13.43
N PRO A 19 17.91 -3.70 -13.13
CA PRO A 19 16.76 -4.18 -13.87
C PRO A 19 15.59 -3.20 -13.69
N ALA A 20 14.83 -2.98 -14.77
CA ALA A 20 13.62 -2.15 -14.83
C ALA A 20 12.48 -2.57 -13.88
N ARG A 21 12.73 -3.50 -12.94
CA ARG A 21 11.75 -4.10 -12.03
C ARG A 21 11.92 -3.64 -10.58
N THR A 22 12.94 -2.86 -10.26
CA THR A 22 13.09 -2.32 -8.91
C THR A 22 12.05 -1.21 -8.72
N PRO A 23 11.20 -1.28 -7.68
CA PRO A 23 10.24 -0.23 -7.39
C PRO A 23 10.95 1.10 -7.11
N ARG A 24 10.48 2.18 -7.75
CA ARG A 24 10.99 3.52 -7.44
C ARG A 24 10.41 3.97 -6.11
N THR A 25 11.27 4.30 -5.16
CA THR A 25 10.84 4.69 -3.82
C THR A 25 10.86 6.21 -3.66
N LEU A 26 9.76 6.77 -3.19
CA LEU A 26 9.61 8.19 -2.88
C LEU A 26 9.36 8.38 -1.39
N LEU A 27 10.02 9.38 -0.80
CA LEU A 27 9.70 9.87 0.54
C LEU A 27 8.72 11.05 0.40
N VAL A 28 7.48 10.86 0.84
CA VAL A 28 6.43 11.88 0.83
C VAL A 28 6.34 12.50 2.23
N ASP A 29 6.26 13.83 2.29
CA ASP A 29 6.04 14.63 3.52
C ASP A 29 7.01 14.33 4.69
N THR A 30 8.19 13.74 4.42
CA THR A 30 9.26 13.36 5.36
C THR A 30 9.13 12.03 6.10
N ASP A 31 7.97 11.36 6.09
CA ASP A 31 7.75 10.18 6.95
C ASP A 31 7.17 8.95 6.24
N VAL A 32 6.59 9.11 5.04
CA VAL A 32 5.96 8.00 4.31
C VAL A 32 6.81 7.58 3.13
N LEU A 33 7.23 6.32 3.11
CA LEU A 33 7.82 5.69 1.93
C LEU A 33 6.71 5.11 1.07
N ILE A 34 6.62 5.58 -0.17
CA ILE A 34 5.74 5.06 -1.20
C ILE A 34 6.60 4.48 -2.32
N HIS A 35 6.31 3.24 -2.69
CA HIS A 35 6.98 2.53 -3.76
C HIS A 35 6.09 2.54 -5.00
N LEU A 36 6.67 2.85 -6.15
CA LEU A 36 6.02 2.80 -7.45
C LEU A 36 6.59 1.63 -8.23
N GLN A 37 5.72 0.73 -8.66
CA GLN A 37 6.07 -0.42 -9.47
C GLN A 37 5.26 -0.39 -10.76
N GLU A 38 5.94 -0.60 -11.88
CA GLU A 38 5.33 -0.68 -13.20
C GLU A 38 5.13 -2.14 -13.61
N ASP A 39 3.95 -2.47 -14.13
CA ASP A 39 3.70 -3.68 -14.90
C ASP A 39 3.48 -3.29 -16.36
N GLU A 40 4.56 -3.33 -17.14
CA GLU A 40 4.54 -2.98 -18.56
C GLU A 40 3.61 -3.92 -19.37
N SER A 41 3.42 -5.17 -18.94
CA SER A 41 2.59 -6.13 -19.67
C SER A 41 1.10 -5.83 -19.55
N ARG A 42 0.71 -5.15 -18.48
CA ARG A 42 -0.66 -4.72 -18.19
C ARG A 42 -0.89 -3.23 -18.40
N GLU A 43 0.16 -2.48 -18.73
CA GLU A 43 0.15 -1.02 -18.78
C GLU A 43 -0.37 -0.42 -17.47
N GLU A 44 0.11 -0.93 -16.34
CA GLU A 44 -0.34 -0.53 -15.00
C GLU A 44 0.81 0.05 -14.16
N VAL A 45 0.49 1.00 -13.29
CA VAL A 45 1.38 1.50 -12.26
C VAL A 45 0.74 1.24 -10.90
N THR A 46 1.48 0.60 -10.01
CA THR A 46 1.06 0.35 -8.63
C THR A 46 1.84 1.23 -7.69
N LEU A 47 1.13 2.02 -6.89
CA LEU A 47 1.66 2.71 -5.72
C LEU A 47 1.43 1.79 -4.52
N TYR A 48 2.43 1.59 -3.66
CA TYR A 48 2.22 0.85 -2.43
C TYR A 48 3.08 1.33 -1.27
N SER A 49 2.61 1.09 -0.04
CA SER A 49 3.32 1.38 1.19
C SER A 49 3.01 0.35 2.27
N VAL A 50 3.86 0.30 3.31
CA VAL A 50 3.73 -0.62 4.44
C VAL A 50 3.55 0.19 5.74
N PRO A 51 2.31 0.49 6.16
CA PRO A 51 2.04 1.25 7.40
C PRO A 51 2.49 0.57 8.70
N GLY A 52 2.70 -0.75 8.68
CA GLY A 52 3.16 -1.52 9.84
C GLY A 52 2.67 -2.96 9.80
N SER A 53 2.73 -3.64 10.94
CA SER A 53 2.27 -5.03 11.08
C SER A 53 1.08 -5.12 12.02
N MET A 54 0.19 -6.07 11.76
CA MET A 54 -0.86 -6.45 12.70
C MET A 54 -0.26 -7.20 13.89
N GLN A 55 -0.95 -7.13 15.04
CA GLN A 55 -0.71 -8.06 16.14
C GLN A 55 -1.05 -9.50 15.72
N GLU A 56 -0.53 -10.48 16.45
CA GLU A 56 -0.92 -11.86 16.21
C GLU A 56 -2.41 -12.05 16.49
N VAL A 57 -3.11 -12.62 15.52
CA VAL A 57 -4.54 -12.91 15.60
C VAL A 57 -4.75 -14.32 15.05
N ALA A 58 -5.52 -15.14 15.77
CA ALA A 58 -5.65 -16.57 15.49
C ALA A 58 -6.05 -16.86 14.03
N TRP A 59 -6.99 -16.08 13.48
CA TRP A 59 -7.45 -16.25 12.11
C TRP A 59 -6.35 -16.04 11.06
N LEU A 60 -5.32 -15.21 11.34
CA LEU A 60 -4.22 -14.95 10.41
C LEU A 60 -3.16 -16.05 10.51
N SER A 61 -2.89 -16.54 11.72
CA SER A 61 -1.94 -17.64 11.97
C SER A 61 -2.37 -18.97 11.34
N GLU A 62 -3.66 -19.15 11.09
CA GLU A 62 -4.23 -20.33 10.41
C GLU A 62 -4.12 -20.27 8.88
N ARG A 63 -3.70 -19.14 8.30
CA ARG A 63 -3.63 -18.97 6.84
C ARG A 63 -2.29 -19.43 6.29
N THR A 64 -2.34 -20.00 5.08
CA THR A 64 -1.16 -20.33 4.27
C THR A 64 -0.91 -19.31 3.15
N GLU A 65 -1.78 -18.30 3.04
CA GLU A 65 -1.74 -17.29 1.99
C GLU A 65 -2.11 -15.92 2.57
N ALA A 66 -1.60 -14.87 1.95
CA ALA A 66 -1.97 -13.50 2.30
C ALA A 66 -3.49 -13.31 2.24
N TRP A 67 -4.02 -12.50 3.15
CA TRP A 67 -5.39 -12.04 3.05
C TRP A 67 -5.40 -10.71 2.31
N SER A 68 -6.31 -10.56 1.35
CA SER A 68 -6.45 -9.33 0.59
C SER A 68 -7.91 -8.90 0.51
N HIS A 69 -8.12 -7.59 0.55
CA HIS A 69 -9.40 -6.97 0.28
C HIS A 69 -9.23 -5.90 -0.79
N VAL A 70 -10.02 -6.01 -1.86
CA VAL A 70 -9.98 -5.11 -3.02
C VAL A 70 -11.21 -4.22 -2.99
N LEU A 71 -10.98 -2.93 -3.18
CA LEU A 71 -12.00 -1.88 -3.24
C LEU A 71 -11.81 -1.07 -4.53
N PRO A 72 -12.90 -0.58 -5.14
CA PRO A 72 -12.77 0.36 -6.25
C PRO A 72 -12.12 1.66 -5.77
N HIS A 73 -11.29 2.27 -6.62
CA HIS A 73 -10.70 3.57 -6.30
C HIS A 73 -11.79 4.66 -6.34
N PRO A 74 -11.86 5.56 -5.34
CA PRO A 74 -12.96 6.52 -5.22
C PRO A 74 -13.01 7.56 -6.36
N ALA A 75 -11.87 7.85 -6.99
CA ALA A 75 -11.77 8.86 -8.05
C ALA A 75 -11.74 8.27 -9.47
N GLN A 76 -11.49 6.97 -9.63
CA GLN A 76 -11.27 6.36 -10.94
C GLN A 76 -11.75 4.91 -10.98
N GLU A 77 -12.81 4.63 -11.73
CA GLU A 77 -13.48 3.32 -11.74
C GLU A 77 -12.60 2.16 -12.22
N GLN A 78 -11.60 2.45 -13.05
CA GLN A 78 -10.66 1.46 -13.58
C GLN A 78 -9.45 1.21 -12.66
N SER A 79 -9.31 2.00 -11.60
CA SER A 79 -8.26 1.83 -10.61
C SER A 79 -8.80 1.10 -9.39
N VAL A 80 -7.92 0.36 -8.70
CA VAL A 80 -8.29 -0.43 -7.53
C VAL A 80 -7.39 -0.14 -6.35
N CYS A 81 -7.97 -0.06 -5.16
CA CYS A 81 -7.25 -0.06 -3.89
C CYS A 81 -7.23 -1.49 -3.34
N THR A 82 -6.08 -1.97 -2.90
CA THR A 82 -5.96 -3.27 -2.22
C THR A 82 -5.32 -3.09 -0.86
N LEU A 83 -5.94 -3.70 0.15
CA LEU A 83 -5.37 -3.92 1.46
C LEU A 83 -4.92 -5.37 1.51
N THR A 84 -3.63 -5.64 1.70
CA THR A 84 -3.10 -7.00 1.84
C THR A 84 -2.42 -7.16 3.19
N VAL A 85 -2.65 -8.30 3.84
CA VAL A 85 -1.98 -8.70 5.08
C VAL A 85 -1.16 -9.94 4.79
N ASN A 86 0.16 -9.83 4.91
CA ASN A 86 1.07 -10.97 4.76
C ASN A 86 0.85 -11.93 5.95
N HIS A 87 0.65 -13.22 5.67
CA HIS A 87 0.36 -14.20 6.71
C HIS A 87 1.58 -14.58 7.56
N GLU A 88 2.80 -14.48 7.03
CA GLU A 88 4.05 -14.77 7.75
C GLU A 88 4.54 -13.56 8.54
N THR A 89 4.63 -12.40 7.89
CA THR A 89 5.21 -11.19 8.51
C THR A 89 4.16 -10.34 9.23
N ARG A 90 2.87 -10.58 8.97
CA ARG A 90 1.73 -9.77 9.44
C ARG A 90 1.76 -8.32 8.94
N GLU A 91 2.66 -8.01 8.02
CA GLU A 91 2.76 -6.69 7.42
C GLU A 91 1.50 -6.38 6.65
N VAL A 92 1.01 -5.16 6.84
CA VAL A 92 -0.11 -4.58 6.12
C VAL A 92 0.45 -3.79 4.96
N PHE A 93 0.04 -4.14 3.75
CA PHE A 93 0.34 -3.46 2.51
C PHE A 93 -0.90 -2.70 2.07
N LEU A 94 -0.73 -1.41 1.81
CA LEU A 94 -1.71 -0.60 1.09
C LEU A 94 -1.20 -0.44 -0.32
N SER A 95 -2.00 -0.79 -1.32
CA SER A 95 -1.66 -0.56 -2.71
C SER A 95 -2.81 0.03 -3.52
N GLU A 96 -2.44 0.78 -4.55
CA GLU A 96 -3.34 1.39 -5.51
C GLU A 96 -2.79 1.11 -6.91
N THR A 97 -3.53 0.36 -7.70
CA THR A 97 -3.15 0.01 -9.07
C THR A 97 -3.96 0.86 -10.04
N TRP A 98 -3.24 1.53 -10.92
CA TRP A 98 -3.76 2.50 -11.87
C TRP A 98 -3.43 2.09 -13.29
N PRO A 99 -4.39 2.17 -14.23
CA PRO A 99 -4.07 2.14 -15.65
C PRO A 99 -3.13 3.28 -15.97
N ARG A 100 -2.06 2.99 -16.71
CA ARG A 100 -1.04 3.99 -17.08
C ARG A 100 -1.65 5.21 -17.77
N ALA A 101 -2.62 4.98 -18.65
CA ALA A 101 -3.27 6.05 -19.41
C ALA A 101 -4.09 7.02 -18.52
N ALA A 102 -4.48 6.59 -17.32
CA ALA A 102 -5.25 7.38 -16.36
C ALA A 102 -4.35 8.15 -15.37
N LEU A 103 -3.04 7.93 -15.40
CA LEU A 103 -2.10 8.52 -14.46
C LEU A 103 -1.21 9.53 -15.17
N ASP A 104 -1.48 10.82 -14.98
CA ASP A 104 -0.59 11.91 -15.36
C ASP A 104 0.19 12.44 -14.15
N GLN A 105 1.08 13.41 -14.36
CA GLN A 105 1.94 13.94 -13.30
C GLN A 105 1.16 14.66 -12.19
N VAL A 106 0.06 15.34 -12.54
CA VAL A 106 -0.77 16.08 -11.56
C VAL A 106 -1.55 15.08 -10.72
N THR A 107 -2.23 14.15 -11.38
CA THR A 107 -2.98 13.05 -10.75
C THR A 107 -2.07 12.22 -9.84
N LEU A 108 -0.86 11.88 -10.31
CA LEU A 108 0.11 11.17 -9.48
C LEU A 108 0.48 11.96 -8.22
N GLY A 109 0.69 13.27 -8.33
CA GLY A 109 0.99 14.13 -7.17
C GLY A 109 -0.13 14.14 -6.13
N GLU A 110 -1.38 14.23 -6.59
CA GLU A 110 -2.57 14.18 -5.72
C GLU A 110 -2.72 12.82 -5.04
N GLU A 111 -2.53 11.73 -5.77
CA GLU A 111 -2.66 10.39 -5.23
C GLU A 111 -1.51 10.01 -4.29
N LEU A 112 -0.28 10.48 -4.52
CA LEU A 112 0.82 10.31 -3.56
C LEU A 112 0.48 10.93 -2.19
N ASN A 113 -0.11 12.14 -2.19
CA ASN A 113 -0.52 12.79 -0.96
C ASN A 113 -1.68 12.03 -0.28
N THR A 114 -2.68 11.65 -1.07
CA THR A 114 -3.85 10.92 -0.55
C THR A 114 -3.46 9.55 0.01
N HIS A 115 -2.56 8.83 -0.68
CA HIS A 115 -2.01 7.56 -0.22
C HIS A 115 -1.21 7.74 1.09
N ALA A 116 -0.42 8.81 1.21
CA ALA A 116 0.31 9.12 2.44
C ALA A 116 -0.63 9.37 3.64
N GLU A 117 -1.76 10.06 3.43
CA GLU A 117 -2.79 10.23 4.46
C GLU A 117 -3.41 8.89 4.89
N ARG A 118 -3.76 8.04 3.92
CA ARG A 118 -4.28 6.67 4.17
C ARG A 118 -3.28 5.82 4.95
N HIS A 119 -1.99 5.88 4.57
CA HIS A 119 -0.90 5.22 5.26
C HIS A 119 -0.85 5.63 6.74
N ARG A 120 -0.87 6.94 7.03
CA ARG A 120 -0.83 7.44 8.41
C ARG A 120 -2.06 7.03 9.21
N LEU A 121 -3.24 6.99 8.60
CA LEU A 121 -4.45 6.49 9.24
C LEU A 121 -4.29 5.03 9.66
N TRP A 122 -3.87 4.17 8.72
CA TRP A 122 -3.63 2.76 9.00
C TRP A 122 -2.54 2.55 10.05
N ARG A 123 -1.42 3.26 9.94
CA ARG A 123 -0.34 3.22 10.93
C ARG A 123 -0.86 3.53 12.33
N ARG A 124 -1.73 4.54 12.48
CA ARG A 124 -2.37 4.85 13.77
C ARG A 124 -3.28 3.72 14.25
N MET A 125 -4.11 3.15 13.37
CA MET A 125 -5.01 2.05 13.72
C MET A 125 -4.26 0.79 14.16
N LEU A 126 -3.11 0.49 13.55
CA LEU A 126 -2.27 -0.66 13.90
C LEU A 126 -1.56 -0.50 15.26
N LEU A 127 -1.39 0.74 15.74
CA LEU A 127 -0.80 1.03 17.05
C LEU A 127 -1.80 0.97 18.21
N VAL A 128 -3.11 1.01 17.94
CA VAL A 128 -4.12 0.91 19.00
C VAL A 128 -4.17 -0.53 19.51
N PRO A 129 -4.02 -0.78 20.82
CA PRO A 129 -4.28 -2.10 21.39
C PRO A 129 -5.70 -2.51 21.01
N GLN A 130 -5.84 -3.59 20.27
CA GLN A 130 -7.13 -4.22 20.05
C GLN A 130 -7.48 -4.89 21.37
N ASP A 131 -8.07 -4.14 22.31
CA ASP A 131 -8.44 -4.65 23.62
C ASP A 131 -9.21 -5.96 23.43
N GLY A 132 -8.60 -7.05 23.91
CA GLY A 132 -9.21 -8.36 23.94
C GLY A 132 -10.56 -8.23 24.61
N GLY A 133 -11.61 -8.70 23.91
CA GLY A 133 -12.99 -8.57 24.34
C GLY A 133 -13.13 -8.80 25.84
N VAL A 134 -13.63 -7.78 26.53
CA VAL A 134 -14.05 -7.88 27.92
C VAL A 134 -15.08 -9.01 27.98
N GLU A 135 -14.70 -10.17 28.52
CA GLU A 135 -15.67 -11.17 28.91
C GLU A 135 -16.66 -10.49 29.87
N PRO A 136 -17.98 -10.61 29.65
CA PRO A 136 -18.93 -10.15 30.63
C PRO A 136 -18.73 -10.98 31.90
N SER A 137 -18.13 -10.37 32.93
CA SER A 137 -18.12 -10.94 34.27
C SER A 137 -19.56 -11.32 34.64
N PRO A 138 -19.86 -12.59 34.97
CA PRO A 138 -21.17 -12.92 35.48
C PRO A 138 -21.27 -12.30 36.87
N SER A 139 -22.09 -11.25 36.98
CA SER A 139 -22.49 -10.70 38.26
C SER A 139 -23.09 -11.81 39.11
N LEU A 140 -22.45 -12.05 40.25
CA LEU A 140 -22.92 -12.90 41.34
C LEU A 140 -24.33 -12.45 41.78
N LEU A 141 -25.29 -13.37 41.69
CA LEU A 141 -26.46 -13.46 42.56
C LEU A 141 -26.68 -14.93 42.95
#